data_AF-Q8VDS7-F1
#
_entry.id   AF-Q8VDS7-F1
#
_cell.length_a   1.000
_cell.length_b   1.000
_cell.length_c   1.000
_cell.angle_alpha   90.00
_cell.angle_beta   90.00
_cell.angle_gamma   90.00
#
_symmetry.space_group_name_H-M   'P 1'
#
loop_
_entity.id
_entity.type
_entity.pdbx_description
1 polymer ?
#
loop_
_entity_poly.entity_id
_entity_poly.type
_entity_poly.pdbx_seq_one_letter_code
_entity_poly.pdbx_strand_id
1 'polypeptide(L)'
;MDSELSQSMVGSYLNPPERMHLPSFTQNEAFQNCHPGTPPKMFNSPNNQALVSALKTLQEKIRRLELERTQAEDNLNLLSREAAQYKKALEEETNERNLAHQELIKQKKDISIQLSSAQSRCILLEKQLEYTKRMVLNVEREKTMILEQQAQLQREKEQDQMKLHAKLEKLHVLEKECLRLTATRQTAEDKIKCLEEKLKEEEHQRRLFQDRACEKTNCLKREPPQQRDHKFRTPTFERKKPFRTTSQARANPQSSGEPVSICDSLSELLMTMEEELDQMNMEHRELLRQTMQPGNHSVSEDIEQELEQLAKKMESKGDQISKLKKHQDSVRKLQEKIENSRINESSGIHGNPKGSKNLKTSPRKCVSETSSFQRDRGFQPVQVHSLQSKLRRDDIKWEQ
;
A
#
# COMPACT_ATOMS: atom_id res chain seq x y z
N MET A 1 -1.24 0.14 43.21
CA MET A 1 -2.57 0.21 42.61
C MET A 1 -2.94 -1.20 42.21
N ASP A 2 -3.94 -1.74 42.89
CA ASP A 2 -5.09 -2.49 42.35
C ASP A 2 -4.87 -3.57 41.26
N SER A 3 -5.51 -4.74 41.32
CA SER A 3 -6.22 -5.45 42.39
C SER A 3 -6.60 -6.86 41.86
N GLU A 4 -7.22 -7.69 42.71
CA GLU A 4 -7.93 -8.95 42.34
C GLU A 4 -7.09 -10.11 41.75
N LEU A 5 -7.59 -11.35 41.66
CA LEU A 5 -8.35 -12.18 42.63
C LEU A 5 -8.38 -13.62 42.06
N SER A 6 -7.53 -14.52 42.55
CA SER A 6 -7.48 -15.92 42.06
C SER A 6 -7.38 -16.94 43.20
N GLN A 7 -8.27 -16.82 44.19
CA GLN A 7 -8.49 -17.89 45.16
C GLN A 7 -9.16 -19.08 44.46
N SER A 8 -8.43 -20.19 44.25
CA SER A 8 -9.03 -21.43 43.75
C SER A 8 -8.41 -22.71 44.33
N MET A 9 -9.02 -23.16 45.42
CA MET A 9 -9.40 -24.57 45.61
C MET A 9 -8.30 -25.65 45.61
N VAL A 10 -7.29 -25.51 46.48
CA VAL A 10 -6.55 -26.68 46.98
C VAL A 10 -7.38 -27.33 48.11
N GLY A 11 -7.95 -28.51 47.84
CA GLY A 11 -8.81 -29.23 48.79
C GLY A 11 -8.04 -29.88 49.94
N SER A 12 -8.13 -29.30 51.14
CA SER A 12 -7.54 -29.88 52.36
C SER A 12 -8.43 -30.98 52.94
N TYR A 13 -8.02 -32.24 52.76
CA TYR A 13 -8.65 -33.41 53.39
C TYR A 13 -8.32 -33.47 54.89
N LEU A 14 -9.04 -32.74 55.75
CA LEU A 14 -9.02 -32.93 57.22
C LEU A 14 -10.12 -32.11 57.93
N ASN A 15 -11.41 -32.49 57.77
CA ASN A 15 -12.52 -32.05 58.64
C ASN A 15 -13.80 -32.89 58.40
N PRO A 16 -14.25 -33.72 59.36
CA PRO A 16 -15.58 -34.35 59.31
C PRO A 16 -16.69 -33.35 59.68
N PRO A 17 -17.90 -33.43 59.09
CA PRO A 17 -19.00 -32.53 59.44
C PRO A 17 -19.50 -32.70 60.89
N GLU A 18 -19.85 -31.58 61.52
CA GLU A 18 -20.48 -31.58 62.84
C GLU A 18 -21.96 -32.00 62.81
N ARG A 19 -22.35 -32.83 63.80
CA ARG A 19 -23.71 -32.99 64.36
C ARG A 19 -24.83 -33.44 63.41
N MET A 20 -25.27 -34.69 63.58
CA MET A 20 -26.69 -35.06 63.44
C MET A 20 -27.30 -35.32 64.82
N HIS A 21 -28.61 -35.07 64.97
CA HIS A 21 -29.35 -35.15 66.22
C HIS A 21 -30.52 -36.14 66.14
N LEU A 22 -30.96 -36.63 67.31
CA LEU A 22 -32.22 -37.35 67.59
C LEU A 22 -32.36 -38.78 67.00
N PRO A 23 -33.31 -39.61 67.50
CA PRO A 23 -34.23 -39.39 68.63
C PRO A 23 -34.14 -40.42 69.78
N SER A 24 -34.79 -40.09 70.90
CA SER A 24 -34.90 -40.93 72.11
C SER A 24 -35.76 -42.19 71.89
N PHE A 25 -35.39 -43.31 72.51
CA PHE A 25 -36.22 -44.51 72.55
C PHE A 25 -37.17 -44.50 73.76
N THR A 26 -38.48 -44.42 73.50
CA THR A 26 -39.53 -44.63 74.51
C THR A 26 -40.76 -45.30 73.88
N GLN A 27 -41.01 -46.59 74.16
CA GLN A 27 -42.38 -47.07 74.37
C GLN A 27 -42.48 -48.46 75.03
N ASN A 28 -43.39 -48.52 76.00
CA ASN A 28 -44.31 -49.60 76.36
C ASN A 28 -43.79 -51.00 76.70
N GLU A 29 -43.91 -51.30 78.00
CA GLU A 29 -44.23 -52.63 78.52
C GLU A 29 -45.66 -53.09 78.13
N ALA A 30 -46.06 -54.24 78.68
CA ALA A 30 -47.43 -54.79 78.76
C ALA A 30 -48.00 -55.53 77.53
N PHE A 31 -47.84 -56.85 77.53
CA PHE A 31 -48.97 -57.77 77.35
C PHE A 31 -49.00 -58.81 78.49
N GLN A 32 -50.20 -59.21 78.90
CA GLN A 32 -50.46 -59.93 80.15
C GLN A 32 -50.78 -61.42 79.94
N ASN A 33 -50.55 -62.19 81.01
CA ASN A 33 -51.32 -63.36 81.47
C ASN A 33 -51.63 -64.50 80.49
N CYS A 34 -51.02 -65.67 80.76
CA CYS A 34 -51.83 -66.83 81.12
C CYS A 34 -51.08 -67.79 82.09
N HIS A 35 -51.80 -68.23 83.12
CA HIS A 35 -51.45 -69.28 84.11
C HIS A 35 -52.57 -70.35 84.05
N PRO A 36 -52.52 -71.49 84.80
CA PRO A 36 -51.50 -71.98 85.74
C PRO A 36 -51.01 -73.43 85.47
N GLY A 37 -50.01 -73.89 86.25
CA GLY A 37 -49.49 -75.27 86.18
C GLY A 37 -48.62 -75.67 87.39
N THR A 38 -49.23 -75.82 88.57
CA THR A 38 -48.66 -76.48 89.78
C THR A 38 -48.86 -78.00 89.74
N PRO A 39 -48.23 -78.84 90.62
CA PRO A 39 -47.18 -78.64 91.64
C PRO A 39 -45.94 -79.56 91.32
N PRO A 40 -45.08 -80.07 92.24
CA PRO A 40 -44.89 -79.82 93.68
C PRO A 40 -43.44 -79.52 94.14
N LYS A 41 -43.30 -79.18 95.43
CA LYS A 41 -42.02 -78.99 96.14
C LYS A 41 -41.29 -80.32 96.35
N MET A 42 -39.98 -80.37 96.10
CA MET A 42 -39.04 -81.29 96.78
C MET A 42 -37.57 -80.84 96.60
N PHE A 43 -36.71 -81.17 97.57
CA PHE A 43 -35.25 -80.94 97.58
C PHE A 43 -34.74 -79.48 97.47
N ASN A 44 -35.11 -78.63 98.43
CA ASN A 44 -34.36 -77.40 98.77
C ASN A 44 -33.01 -77.74 99.46
N SER A 45 -32.08 -78.33 98.70
CA SER A 45 -30.66 -78.26 99.06
C SER A 45 -30.11 -76.88 98.66
N PRO A 46 -29.24 -76.23 99.45
CA PRO A 46 -28.59 -74.98 99.05
C PRO A 46 -27.89 -75.09 97.68
N ASN A 47 -27.32 -76.26 97.38
CA ASN A 47 -26.68 -76.55 96.10
C ASN A 47 -27.70 -76.58 94.94
N ASN A 48 -28.89 -77.16 95.14
CA ASN A 48 -29.96 -77.16 94.15
C ASN A 48 -30.49 -75.74 93.89
N GLN A 49 -30.63 -74.92 94.94
CA GLN A 49 -31.07 -73.54 94.80
C GLN A 49 -30.03 -72.68 94.07
N ALA A 50 -28.73 -72.91 94.33
CA ALA A 50 -27.64 -72.27 93.59
C ALA A 50 -27.65 -72.69 92.10
N LEU A 51 -27.80 -73.99 91.81
CA LEU A 51 -27.90 -74.52 90.44
C LEU A 51 -29.09 -73.93 89.66
N VAL A 52 -30.29 -73.93 90.25
CA VAL A 52 -31.49 -73.33 89.63
C VAL A 52 -31.31 -71.83 89.40
N SER A 53 -30.64 -71.12 90.31
CA SER A 53 -30.32 -69.69 90.14
C SER A 53 -29.32 -69.47 89.00
N ALA A 54 -28.24 -70.26 88.94
CA ALA A 54 -27.24 -70.19 87.87
C ALA A 54 -27.84 -70.51 86.49
N LEU A 55 -28.73 -71.51 86.40
CA LEU A 55 -29.44 -71.84 85.16
C LEU A 55 -30.36 -70.69 84.71
N LYS A 56 -31.10 -70.05 85.63
CA LYS A 56 -31.91 -68.87 85.31
C LYS A 56 -31.06 -67.68 84.86
N THR A 57 -29.93 -67.43 85.51
CA THR A 57 -28.97 -66.39 85.09
C THR A 57 -28.39 -66.68 83.70
N LEU A 58 -28.11 -67.94 83.39
CA LEU A 58 -27.65 -68.35 82.06
C LEU A 58 -28.75 -68.18 81.00
N GLN A 59 -29.98 -68.56 81.29
CA GLN A 59 -31.14 -68.37 80.40
C GLN A 59 -31.39 -66.89 80.09
N GLU A 60 -31.40 -66.01 81.09
CA GLU A 60 -31.53 -64.56 80.87
C GLU A 60 -30.33 -63.98 80.11
N LYS A 61 -29.11 -64.49 80.33
CA LYS A 61 -27.94 -64.08 79.55
C LYS A 61 -28.05 -64.50 78.07
N ILE A 62 -28.56 -65.70 77.79
CA ILE A 62 -28.83 -66.17 76.42
C ILE A 62 -29.89 -65.27 75.76
N ARG A 63 -31.05 -65.07 76.41
CA ARG A 63 -32.14 -64.20 75.91
C ARG A 63 -31.66 -62.79 75.60
N ARG A 64 -30.75 -62.24 76.41
CA ARG A 64 -30.13 -60.93 76.17
C ARG A 64 -29.20 -60.94 74.96
N LEU A 65 -28.31 -61.93 74.86
CA LEU A 65 -27.40 -62.08 73.72
C LEU A 65 -28.16 -62.29 72.40
N GLU A 66 -29.31 -62.98 72.42
CA GLU A 66 -30.18 -63.15 71.26
C GLU A 66 -30.81 -61.81 70.80
N LEU A 67 -31.22 -60.97 71.75
CA LEU A 67 -31.72 -59.61 71.48
C LEU A 67 -30.60 -58.69 70.96
N GLU A 68 -29.44 -58.69 71.61
CA GLU A 68 -28.26 -57.93 71.20
C GLU A 68 -27.76 -58.35 69.80
N ARG A 69 -27.79 -59.66 69.49
CA ARG A 69 -27.49 -60.20 68.15
C ARG A 69 -28.47 -59.67 67.10
N THR A 70 -29.78 -59.75 67.38
CA THR A 70 -30.82 -59.28 66.46
C THR A 70 -30.72 -57.76 66.22
N GLN A 71 -30.45 -56.98 67.27
CA GLN A 71 -30.20 -55.53 67.14
C GLN A 71 -28.94 -55.22 66.33
N ALA A 72 -27.87 -56.02 66.47
CA ALA A 72 -26.67 -55.88 65.65
C ALA A 72 -26.89 -56.27 64.18
N GLU A 73 -27.72 -57.29 63.92
CA GLU A 73 -28.15 -57.69 62.57
C GLU A 73 -28.96 -56.58 61.89
N ASP A 74 -29.94 -55.98 62.59
CA ASP A 74 -30.73 -54.84 62.09
C ASP A 74 -29.86 -53.60 61.83
N ASN A 75 -28.95 -53.26 62.74
CA ASN A 75 -28.00 -52.16 62.57
C ASN A 75 -27.05 -52.39 61.36
N LEU A 76 -26.60 -53.63 61.13
CA LEU A 76 -25.77 -53.98 59.99
C LEU A 76 -26.56 -53.87 58.67
N ASN A 77 -27.82 -54.31 58.65
CA ASN A 77 -28.72 -54.16 57.51
C ASN A 77 -28.98 -52.67 57.19
N LEU A 78 -29.17 -51.84 58.23
CA LEU A 78 -29.36 -50.40 58.12
C LEU A 78 -28.13 -49.72 57.49
N LEU A 79 -26.94 -49.95 58.05
CA LEU A 79 -25.68 -49.41 57.53
C LEU A 79 -25.38 -49.89 56.10
N SER A 80 -25.72 -51.15 55.77
CA SER A 80 -25.55 -51.70 54.42
C SER A 80 -26.45 -50.99 53.40
N ARG A 81 -27.71 -50.68 53.76
CA ARG A 81 -28.63 -49.90 52.93
C ARG A 81 -28.10 -48.48 52.70
N GLU A 82 -27.55 -47.84 53.73
CA GLU A 82 -27.05 -46.46 53.65
C GLU A 82 -25.75 -46.38 52.85
N ALA A 83 -24.81 -47.31 53.06
CA ALA A 83 -23.61 -47.44 52.23
C ALA A 83 -23.95 -47.64 50.73
N ALA A 84 -24.97 -48.44 50.42
CA ALA A 84 -25.45 -48.62 49.05
C ALA A 84 -26.07 -47.32 48.46
N GLN A 85 -26.79 -46.54 49.27
CA GLN A 85 -27.34 -45.25 48.87
C GLN A 85 -26.25 -44.20 48.62
N TYR A 86 -25.26 -44.08 49.51
CA TYR A 86 -24.11 -43.19 49.32
C TYR A 86 -23.30 -43.56 48.08
N LYS A 87 -23.07 -44.86 47.84
CA LYS A 87 -22.41 -45.33 46.61
C LYS A 87 -23.18 -44.90 45.36
N LYS A 88 -24.51 -45.07 45.34
CA LYS A 88 -25.35 -44.68 44.20
C LYS A 88 -25.33 -43.17 43.96
N ALA A 89 -25.44 -42.37 45.01
CA ALA A 89 -25.39 -40.90 44.90
C ALA A 89 -24.04 -40.41 44.34
N LEU A 90 -22.92 -40.99 44.78
CA LEU A 90 -21.58 -40.66 44.27
C LEU A 90 -21.41 -41.06 42.79
N GLU A 91 -22.00 -42.18 42.37
CA GLU A 91 -22.01 -42.63 40.97
C GLU A 91 -22.85 -41.68 40.08
N GLU A 92 -24.01 -41.23 40.58
CA GLU A 92 -24.86 -40.24 39.90
C GLU A 92 -24.17 -38.87 39.77
N GLU A 93 -23.57 -38.35 40.84
CA GLU A 93 -22.79 -37.09 40.83
C GLU A 93 -21.55 -37.17 39.91
N THR A 94 -20.93 -38.34 39.80
CA THR A 94 -19.82 -38.60 38.87
C THR A 94 -20.30 -38.55 37.42
N ASN A 95 -21.47 -39.15 37.13
CA ASN A 95 -22.05 -39.16 35.79
C ASN A 95 -22.53 -37.76 35.34
N GLU A 96 -23.15 -36.98 36.23
CA GLU A 96 -23.54 -35.60 35.95
C GLU A 96 -22.31 -34.72 35.65
N ARG A 97 -21.25 -34.83 36.48
CA ARG A 97 -19.97 -34.14 36.26
C ARG A 97 -19.32 -34.50 34.92
N ASN A 98 -19.36 -35.78 34.53
CA ASN A 98 -18.85 -36.24 33.24
C ASN A 98 -19.66 -35.67 32.06
N LEU A 99 -20.98 -35.59 32.18
CA LEU A 99 -21.86 -34.99 31.16
C LEU A 99 -21.60 -33.47 31.02
N ALA A 100 -21.51 -32.75 32.14
CA ALA A 100 -21.17 -31.33 32.15
C ALA A 100 -19.79 -31.06 31.52
N HIS A 101 -18.79 -31.89 31.83
CA HIS A 101 -17.46 -31.80 31.21
C HIS A 101 -17.49 -32.05 29.70
N GLN A 102 -18.29 -33.02 29.23
CA GLN A 102 -18.46 -33.30 27.81
C GLN A 102 -19.10 -32.14 27.05
N GLU A 103 -20.14 -31.52 27.62
CA GLU A 103 -20.80 -30.36 27.00
C GLU A 103 -19.90 -29.11 27.01
N LEU A 104 -19.10 -28.90 28.08
CA LEU A 104 -18.07 -27.85 28.10
C LEU A 104 -16.99 -28.08 27.04
N ILE A 105 -16.56 -29.32 26.79
CA ILE A 105 -15.64 -29.66 25.68
C ILE A 105 -16.27 -29.34 24.32
N LYS A 106 -17.57 -29.62 24.13
CA LYS A 106 -18.31 -29.31 22.91
C LYS A 106 -18.40 -27.79 22.69
N GLN A 107 -18.86 -27.03 23.69
CA GLN A 107 -18.92 -25.57 23.62
C GLN A 107 -17.54 -24.94 23.36
N LYS A 108 -16.47 -25.45 23.98
CA LYS A 108 -15.08 -25.02 23.71
C LYS A 108 -14.66 -25.25 22.25
N LYS A 109 -15.08 -26.35 21.62
CA LYS A 109 -14.84 -26.62 20.19
C LYS A 109 -15.65 -25.66 19.31
N ASP A 110 -16.93 -25.47 19.61
CA ASP A 110 -17.81 -24.59 18.83
C ASP A 110 -17.34 -23.12 18.87
N ILE A 111 -16.88 -22.64 20.03
CA ILE A 111 -16.26 -21.32 20.19
C ILE A 111 -14.93 -21.24 19.43
N SER A 112 -14.10 -22.29 19.47
CA SER A 112 -12.82 -22.33 18.74
C SER A 112 -13.02 -22.27 17.21
N ILE A 113 -14.04 -22.95 16.69
CA ILE A 113 -14.42 -22.88 15.26
C ILE A 113 -14.92 -21.47 14.90
N GLN A 114 -15.76 -20.86 15.74
CA GLN A 114 -16.23 -19.49 15.53
C GLN A 114 -15.08 -18.47 15.55
N LEU A 115 -14.13 -18.60 16.47
CA LEU A 115 -12.95 -17.74 16.55
C LEU A 115 -12.06 -17.87 15.29
N SER A 116 -11.80 -19.10 14.83
CA SER A 116 -11.02 -19.34 13.60
C SER A 116 -11.70 -18.78 12.35
N SER A 117 -13.04 -18.89 12.26
CA SER A 117 -13.85 -18.28 11.21
C SER A 117 -13.80 -16.74 11.27
N ALA A 118 -13.90 -16.16 12.46
CA ALA A 118 -13.80 -14.72 12.67
C ALA A 118 -12.41 -14.17 12.29
N GLN A 119 -11.33 -14.83 12.71
CA GLN A 119 -9.95 -14.51 12.33
C GLN A 119 -9.76 -14.55 10.81
N SER A 120 -10.23 -15.63 10.16
CA SER A 120 -10.15 -15.79 8.70
C SER A 120 -10.86 -14.66 7.95
N ARG A 121 -12.01 -14.21 8.46
CA ARG A 121 -12.77 -13.06 7.94
C ARG A 121 -12.03 -11.74 8.13
N CYS A 122 -11.40 -11.49 9.28
CA CYS A 122 -10.61 -10.28 9.52
C CYS A 122 -9.42 -10.19 8.54
N ILE A 123 -8.65 -11.27 8.39
CA ILE A 123 -7.52 -11.35 7.45
C ILE A 123 -7.95 -11.09 5.99
N LEU A 124 -9.16 -11.49 5.60
CA LEU A 124 -9.72 -11.18 4.29
C LEU A 124 -10.07 -9.68 4.14
N LEU A 125 -10.68 -9.08 5.16
CA LEU A 125 -11.03 -7.65 5.17
C LEU A 125 -9.78 -6.76 5.19
N GLU A 126 -8.74 -7.13 5.94
CA GLU A 126 -7.42 -6.47 5.95
C GLU A 126 -6.79 -6.46 4.54
N LYS A 127 -6.80 -7.60 3.85
CA LYS A 127 -6.30 -7.71 2.47
C LYS A 127 -7.09 -6.85 1.48
N GLN A 128 -8.41 -6.77 1.63
CA GLN A 128 -9.27 -5.91 0.80
C GLN A 128 -9.06 -4.41 1.10
N LEU A 129 -8.90 -4.05 2.36
CA LEU A 129 -8.56 -2.69 2.78
C LEU A 129 -7.19 -2.27 2.22
N GLU A 130 -6.19 -3.16 2.26
CA GLU A 130 -4.85 -2.89 1.74
C GLU A 130 -4.77 -2.86 0.20
N TYR A 131 -5.62 -3.63 -0.50
CA TYR A 131 -5.83 -3.44 -1.93
C TYR A 131 -6.45 -2.05 -2.22
N THR A 132 -7.47 -1.66 -1.46
CA THR A 132 -8.19 -0.39 -1.63
C THR A 132 -7.29 0.83 -1.35
N LYS A 133 -6.51 0.81 -0.26
CA LYS A 133 -5.52 1.86 0.05
C LYS A 133 -4.52 2.06 -1.10
N ARG A 134 -3.96 0.97 -1.63
CA ARG A 134 -3.00 1.05 -2.74
C ARG A 134 -3.64 1.59 -4.03
N MET A 135 -4.90 1.25 -4.30
CA MET A 135 -5.66 1.83 -5.42
C MET A 135 -5.87 3.34 -5.25
N VAL A 136 -6.31 3.80 -4.07
CA VAL A 136 -6.50 5.23 -3.77
C VAL A 136 -5.18 5.99 -3.91
N LEU A 137 -4.10 5.50 -3.29
CA LEU A 137 -2.77 6.11 -3.39
C LEU A 137 -2.20 6.10 -4.83
N ASN A 138 -2.65 5.21 -5.71
CA ASN A 138 -2.29 5.27 -7.13
C ASN A 138 -3.06 6.39 -7.85
N VAL A 139 -4.37 6.44 -7.68
CA VAL A 139 -5.24 7.49 -8.27
C VAL A 139 -4.84 8.89 -7.80
N GLU A 140 -4.42 9.05 -6.55
CA GLU A 140 -3.91 10.33 -6.02
C GLU A 140 -2.60 10.77 -6.68
N ARG A 141 -1.68 9.84 -6.97
CA ARG A 141 -0.45 10.12 -7.72
C ARG A 141 -0.75 10.48 -9.17
N GLU A 142 -1.60 9.71 -9.84
CA GLU A 142 -2.04 9.99 -11.22
C GLU A 142 -2.73 11.36 -11.34
N LYS A 143 -3.65 11.68 -10.42
CA LYS A 143 -4.29 13.00 -10.30
C LYS A 143 -3.25 14.11 -10.14
N THR A 144 -2.24 13.91 -9.28
CA THR A 144 -1.20 14.90 -9.02
C THR A 144 -0.34 15.14 -10.27
N MET A 145 0.08 14.07 -10.94
CA MET A 145 0.83 14.12 -12.20
C MET A 145 0.04 14.82 -13.33
N ILE A 146 -1.26 14.54 -13.45
CA ILE A 146 -2.13 15.19 -14.44
C ILE A 146 -2.28 16.69 -14.15
N LEU A 147 -2.43 17.09 -12.88
CA LEU A 147 -2.49 18.49 -12.48
C LEU A 147 -1.17 19.23 -12.73
N GLU A 148 -0.03 18.58 -12.46
CA GLU A 148 1.30 19.14 -12.76
C GLU A 148 1.52 19.29 -14.27
N GLN A 149 1.15 18.28 -15.07
CA GLN A 149 1.21 18.34 -16.53
C GLN A 149 0.30 19.45 -17.09
N GLN A 150 -0.91 19.62 -16.54
CA GLN A 150 -1.81 20.71 -16.91
C GLN A 150 -1.21 22.09 -16.56
N ALA A 151 -0.57 22.22 -15.39
CA ALA A 151 0.13 23.43 -14.97
C ALA A 151 1.41 23.71 -15.79
N GLN A 152 2.08 22.68 -16.33
CA GLN A 152 3.16 22.84 -17.30
C GLN A 152 2.64 23.34 -18.65
N LEU A 153 1.64 22.66 -19.23
CA LEU A 153 1.06 23.05 -20.53
C LEU A 153 0.46 24.47 -20.52
N GLN A 154 -0.12 24.90 -19.39
CA GLN A 154 -0.61 26.27 -19.24
C GLN A 154 0.56 27.29 -19.20
N ARG A 155 1.66 27.00 -18.48
CA ARG A 155 2.88 27.85 -18.49
C ARG A 155 3.53 27.92 -19.88
N GLU A 156 3.60 26.81 -20.60
CA GLU A 156 4.14 26.76 -21.97
C GLU A 156 3.30 27.60 -22.93
N LYS A 157 1.97 27.48 -22.87
CA LYS A 157 1.01 28.30 -23.61
C LYS A 157 1.16 29.80 -23.28
N GLU A 158 1.31 30.16 -22.01
CA GLU A 158 1.57 31.55 -21.59
C GLU A 158 2.91 32.07 -22.12
N GLN A 159 3.96 31.23 -22.09
CA GLN A 159 5.27 31.57 -22.64
C GLN A 159 5.22 31.80 -24.16
N ASP A 160 4.48 30.96 -24.90
CA ASP A 160 4.29 31.13 -26.34
C ASP A 160 3.38 32.31 -26.69
N GLN A 161 2.39 32.63 -25.85
CA GLN A 161 1.59 33.85 -25.97
C GLN A 161 2.45 35.10 -25.75
N MET A 162 3.38 35.10 -24.78
CA MET A 162 4.37 36.17 -24.59
C MET A 162 5.33 36.29 -25.79
N LYS A 163 5.87 35.18 -26.30
CA LYS A 163 6.71 35.15 -27.52
C LYS A 163 5.94 35.69 -28.74
N LEU A 164 4.65 35.40 -28.86
CA LEU A 164 3.80 35.88 -29.94
C LEU A 164 3.55 37.39 -29.82
N HIS A 165 3.23 37.88 -28.62
CA HIS A 165 3.05 39.32 -28.37
C HIS A 165 4.31 40.13 -28.74
N ALA A 166 5.49 39.66 -28.30
CA ALA A 166 6.77 40.29 -28.64
C ALA A 166 7.07 40.29 -30.16
N LYS A 167 6.63 39.26 -30.90
CA LYS A 167 6.72 39.21 -32.36
C LYS A 167 5.75 40.19 -33.03
N LEU A 168 4.52 40.32 -32.52
CA LEU A 168 3.51 41.24 -33.04
C LEU A 168 3.95 42.70 -32.86
N GLU A 169 4.49 43.09 -31.70
CA GLU A 169 5.02 44.45 -31.49
C GLU A 169 6.18 44.75 -32.46
N LYS A 170 7.10 43.78 -32.65
CA LYS A 170 8.18 43.92 -33.64
C LYS A 170 7.66 44.07 -35.07
N LEU A 171 6.58 43.39 -35.45
CA LEU A 171 5.93 43.56 -36.75
C LEU A 171 5.28 44.95 -36.88
N HIS A 172 4.62 45.44 -35.83
CA HIS A 172 3.99 46.76 -35.80
C HIS A 172 5.01 47.91 -35.96
N VAL A 173 6.19 47.78 -35.34
CA VAL A 173 7.31 48.72 -35.54
C VAL A 173 7.82 48.67 -36.98
N LEU A 174 7.97 47.49 -37.57
CA LEU A 174 8.41 47.33 -38.97
C LEU A 174 7.36 47.86 -39.97
N GLU A 175 6.07 47.68 -39.70
CA GLU A 175 4.97 48.20 -40.53
C GLU A 175 4.96 49.73 -40.58
N LYS A 176 5.10 50.40 -39.42
CA LYS A 176 5.28 51.86 -39.33
C LYS A 176 6.49 52.35 -40.15
N GLU A 177 7.60 51.63 -40.06
CA GLU A 177 8.82 51.95 -40.82
C GLU A 177 8.63 51.75 -42.33
N CYS A 178 7.94 50.68 -42.76
CA CYS A 178 7.58 50.47 -44.16
C CYS A 178 6.67 51.57 -44.71
N LEU A 179 5.68 52.04 -43.94
CA LEU A 179 4.83 53.16 -44.32
C LEU A 179 5.63 54.47 -44.43
N ARG A 180 6.50 54.77 -43.45
CA ARG A 180 7.39 55.94 -43.46
C ARG A 180 8.33 55.95 -44.66
N LEU A 181 8.95 54.80 -44.97
CA LEU A 181 9.81 54.63 -46.14
C LEU A 181 9.02 54.76 -47.45
N THR A 182 7.78 54.28 -47.50
CA THR A 182 6.91 54.41 -48.70
C THR A 182 6.54 55.86 -48.96
N ALA A 183 6.16 56.63 -47.93
CA ALA A 183 5.90 58.07 -48.08
C ALA A 183 7.17 58.85 -48.48
N THR A 184 8.33 58.47 -47.94
CA THR A 184 9.64 59.04 -48.31
C THR A 184 9.97 58.73 -49.78
N ARG A 185 9.69 57.51 -50.24
CA ARG A 185 9.87 57.06 -51.63
C ARG A 185 8.98 57.83 -52.59
N GLN A 186 7.67 57.90 -52.34
CA GLN A 186 6.72 58.64 -53.17
C GLN A 186 7.16 60.10 -53.35
N THR A 187 7.53 60.75 -52.24
CA THR A 187 8.08 62.12 -52.24
C THR A 187 9.35 62.29 -53.09
N ALA A 188 10.15 61.23 -53.27
CA ALA A 188 11.32 61.24 -54.14
C ALA A 188 10.94 60.96 -55.61
N GLU A 189 10.01 60.05 -55.86
CA GLU A 189 9.49 59.73 -57.21
C GLU A 189 8.79 60.94 -57.84
N ASP A 190 7.95 61.66 -57.08
CA ASP A 190 7.30 62.90 -57.53
C ASP A 190 8.32 64.02 -57.86
N LYS A 191 9.40 64.11 -57.08
CA LYS A 191 10.51 65.05 -57.34
C LYS A 191 11.30 64.66 -58.60
N ILE A 192 11.57 63.37 -58.82
CA ILE A 192 12.22 62.87 -60.03
C ILE A 192 11.36 63.20 -61.25
N LYS A 193 10.06 62.89 -61.21
CA LYS A 193 9.11 63.20 -62.29
C LYS A 193 9.09 64.70 -62.64
N CYS A 194 9.11 65.59 -61.64
CA CYS A 194 9.18 67.04 -61.85
C CYS A 194 10.52 67.48 -62.49
N LEU A 195 11.63 66.80 -62.17
CA LEU A 195 12.93 67.07 -62.79
C LEU A 195 13.02 66.52 -64.22
N GLU A 196 12.42 65.36 -64.51
CA GLU A 196 12.32 64.80 -65.87
C GLU A 196 11.46 65.68 -66.80
N GLU A 197 10.37 66.26 -66.28
CA GLU A 197 9.53 67.20 -67.02
C GLU A 197 10.29 68.48 -67.36
N LYS A 198 11.00 69.06 -66.37
CA LYS A 198 11.88 70.22 -66.59
C LYS A 198 13.03 69.91 -67.56
N LEU A 199 13.60 68.71 -67.50
CA LEU A 199 14.67 68.29 -68.41
C LEU A 199 14.16 68.17 -69.86
N LYS A 200 12.93 67.69 -70.08
CA LYS A 200 12.31 67.63 -71.42
C LYS A 200 12.03 69.02 -71.99
N GLU A 201 11.57 69.95 -71.17
CA GLU A 201 11.38 71.35 -71.58
C GLU A 201 12.72 72.04 -71.89
N GLU A 202 13.72 71.86 -71.03
CA GLU A 202 15.10 72.34 -71.26
C GLU A 202 15.70 71.75 -72.56
N GLU A 203 15.50 70.45 -72.83
CA GLU A 203 15.88 69.82 -74.10
C GLU A 203 15.13 70.41 -75.30
N HIS A 204 13.83 70.64 -75.18
CA HIS A 204 13.01 71.21 -76.24
C HIS A 204 13.45 72.65 -76.57
N GLN A 205 13.71 73.48 -75.56
CA GLN A 205 14.27 74.82 -75.75
C GLN A 205 15.66 74.78 -76.39
N ARG A 206 16.52 73.83 -76.01
CA ARG A 206 17.83 73.63 -76.64
C ARG A 206 17.72 73.19 -78.11
N ARG A 207 16.74 72.36 -78.47
CA ARG A 207 16.44 72.00 -79.87
C ARG A 207 15.98 73.22 -80.66
N LEU A 208 14.98 73.97 -80.18
CA LEU A 208 14.52 75.22 -80.80
C LEU A 208 15.65 76.25 -80.98
N PHE A 209 16.62 76.31 -80.07
CA PHE A 209 17.81 77.15 -80.20
C PHE A 209 18.78 76.61 -81.26
N GLN A 210 19.01 75.29 -81.32
CA GLN A 210 19.82 74.65 -82.36
C GLN A 210 19.19 74.81 -83.74
N ASP A 211 17.88 74.61 -83.89
CA ASP A 211 17.18 74.77 -85.17
C ASP A 211 17.33 76.20 -85.71
N ARG A 212 17.11 77.21 -84.86
CA ARG A 212 17.35 78.64 -85.16
C ARG A 212 18.83 78.99 -85.42
N ALA A 213 19.77 78.18 -84.96
CA ALA A 213 21.19 78.32 -85.28
C ALA A 213 21.50 77.66 -86.63
N CYS A 214 20.93 76.47 -86.89
CA CYS A 214 21.04 75.74 -88.15
C CYS A 214 20.39 76.47 -89.32
N GLU A 215 19.26 77.16 -89.13
CA GLU A 215 18.69 78.09 -90.14
C GLU A 215 19.68 79.17 -90.56
N LYS A 216 20.58 79.60 -89.64
CA LYS A 216 21.59 80.64 -89.90
C LYS A 216 22.90 80.08 -90.42
N THR A 217 23.27 78.84 -90.09
CA THR A 217 24.55 78.22 -90.50
C THR A 217 24.45 77.34 -91.74
N ASN A 218 23.30 76.73 -92.06
CA ASN A 218 23.12 75.90 -93.26
C ASN A 218 23.25 76.69 -94.59
N CYS A 219 23.25 78.03 -94.53
CA CYS A 219 23.61 78.90 -95.65
C CYS A 219 25.12 78.92 -95.97
N LEU A 220 25.98 78.33 -95.13
CA LEU A 220 27.45 78.32 -95.25
C LEU A 220 27.99 76.88 -95.27
N LYS A 221 28.67 76.52 -96.37
CA LYS A 221 29.12 75.14 -96.63
C LYS A 221 30.47 74.82 -95.95
N ARG A 222 30.51 73.64 -95.31
CA ARG A 222 31.59 72.62 -95.41
C ARG A 222 33.04 73.07 -95.11
N GLU A 223 33.56 72.69 -93.94
CA GLU A 223 34.76 71.83 -93.74
C GLU A 223 34.91 71.42 -92.24
N PRO A 224 35.61 70.31 -91.88
CA PRO A 224 35.75 69.81 -90.48
C PRO A 224 37.14 70.13 -89.86
N PRO A 225 37.31 69.99 -88.52
CA PRO A 225 38.27 68.96 -88.05
C PRO A 225 38.05 68.34 -86.63
N GLN A 226 38.44 67.07 -86.53
CA GLN A 226 39.24 66.36 -85.49
C GLN A 226 39.27 66.75 -83.97
N GLN A 227 39.49 65.69 -83.14
CA GLN A 227 40.08 65.65 -81.78
C GLN A 227 39.32 66.24 -80.56
N ARG A 228 38.82 65.35 -79.68
CA ARG A 228 39.48 65.02 -78.38
C ARG A 228 38.73 63.97 -77.53
N ASP A 229 39.29 62.77 -77.38
CA ASP A 229 38.83 61.75 -76.42
C ASP A 229 39.44 61.97 -75.03
N HIS A 230 38.69 62.60 -74.11
CA HIS A 230 39.08 62.71 -72.71
C HIS A 230 38.43 61.63 -71.83
N LYS A 231 39.03 60.43 -71.80
CA LYS A 231 38.67 59.35 -70.87
C LYS A 231 38.95 59.74 -69.42
N PHE A 232 37.96 60.29 -68.73
CA PHE A 232 37.99 60.41 -67.26
C PHE A 232 37.76 59.04 -66.60
N ARG A 233 38.79 58.57 -65.89
CA ARG A 233 38.84 57.28 -65.20
C ARG A 233 38.23 57.39 -63.80
N THR A 234 37.02 56.87 -63.62
CA THR A 234 36.37 56.80 -62.30
C THR A 234 37.09 55.83 -61.35
N PRO A 235 37.33 56.17 -60.07
CA PRO A 235 37.97 55.27 -59.10
C PRO A 235 37.05 54.12 -58.64
N THR A 236 37.63 52.93 -58.43
CA THR A 236 36.94 51.75 -57.92
C THR A 236 36.67 51.86 -56.41
N PHE A 237 35.45 51.56 -55.96
CA PHE A 237 35.13 51.41 -54.53
C PHE A 237 34.99 49.92 -54.15
N GLU A 238 36.07 49.37 -53.60
CA GLU A 238 36.16 47.99 -53.08
C GLU A 238 35.19 47.74 -51.91
N ARG A 239 34.17 46.89 -52.10
CA ARG A 239 33.29 46.42 -51.02
C ARG A 239 33.87 45.20 -50.31
N LYS A 240 34.56 45.43 -49.18
CA LYS A 240 34.97 44.36 -48.26
C LYS A 240 33.75 43.59 -47.74
N LYS A 241 33.76 42.26 -47.88
CA LYS A 241 32.82 41.34 -47.22
C LYS A 241 33.39 40.90 -45.86
N PRO A 242 32.56 40.75 -44.81
CA PRO A 242 33.01 40.18 -43.53
C PRO A 242 33.15 38.65 -43.60
N PHE A 243 33.87 38.11 -42.62
CA PHE A 243 34.34 36.73 -42.57
C PHE A 243 33.24 35.69 -42.26
N ARG A 244 33.45 34.45 -42.73
CA ARG A 244 32.94 33.23 -42.08
C ARG A 244 34.12 32.45 -41.51
N THR A 245 34.11 32.17 -40.22
CA THR A 245 35.04 31.24 -39.56
C THR A 245 34.54 29.81 -39.67
N THR A 246 35.45 28.86 -39.91
CA THR A 246 35.19 27.41 -39.84
C THR A 246 36.51 26.70 -39.57
N SER A 247 36.58 26.00 -38.44
CA SER A 247 37.68 25.14 -37.98
C SER A 247 37.03 24.07 -37.11
N GLN A 248 37.15 22.78 -37.45
CA GLN A 248 38.17 21.85 -36.94
C GLN A 248 38.06 21.57 -35.42
N ALA A 249 38.19 20.33 -34.95
CA ALA A 249 38.46 19.07 -35.65
C ALA A 249 37.81 17.87 -34.94
N ARG A 250 37.68 16.73 -35.65
CA ARG A 250 37.51 15.42 -35.00
C ARG A 250 38.86 14.97 -34.42
N ALA A 251 38.85 14.43 -33.21
CA ALA A 251 39.92 13.60 -32.68
C ALA A 251 39.31 12.39 -31.96
N ASN A 252 39.76 11.18 -32.29
CA ASN A 252 39.41 9.95 -31.61
C ASN A 252 40.53 8.93 -31.79
N PRO A 253 41.30 8.61 -30.74
CA PRO A 253 42.14 7.42 -30.68
C PRO A 253 41.47 6.32 -29.86
N GLN A 254 41.61 5.07 -30.29
CA GLN A 254 41.18 3.90 -29.52
C GLN A 254 42.13 3.66 -28.33
N SER A 255 41.60 3.10 -27.25
CA SER A 255 42.35 2.17 -26.40
C SER A 255 41.50 0.95 -26.12
N SER A 256 42.15 -0.22 -25.98
CA SER A 256 41.50 -1.53 -25.93
C SER A 256 41.62 -2.15 -24.55
N GLY A 257 40.47 -2.50 -23.97
CA GLY A 257 40.31 -3.31 -22.77
C GLY A 257 38.81 -3.52 -22.59
N GLU A 258 38.37 -4.74 -22.28
CA GLU A 258 36.95 -5.06 -22.21
C GLU A 258 36.28 -4.25 -21.09
N PRO A 259 35.33 -3.34 -21.40
CA PRO A 259 34.59 -2.65 -20.38
C PRO A 259 33.49 -3.58 -19.88
N VAL A 260 33.74 -4.27 -18.77
CA VAL A 260 32.67 -4.86 -17.94
C VAL A 260 31.61 -3.77 -17.76
N SER A 261 30.37 -4.02 -18.19
CA SER A 261 29.40 -2.94 -18.21
C SER A 261 29.13 -2.50 -16.78
N ILE A 262 29.04 -1.18 -16.57
CA ILE A 262 28.61 -0.62 -15.29
C ILE A 262 27.19 -1.13 -14.93
N CYS A 263 26.40 -1.56 -15.92
CA CYS A 263 25.12 -2.22 -15.69
C CYS A 263 25.28 -3.65 -15.13
N ASP A 264 26.32 -4.38 -15.49
CA ASP A 264 26.51 -5.79 -15.11
C ASP A 264 26.96 -5.89 -13.65
N SER A 265 27.97 -5.10 -13.25
CA SER A 265 28.44 -5.05 -11.86
C SER A 265 27.38 -4.48 -10.89
N LEU A 266 26.52 -3.55 -11.34
CA LEU A 266 25.35 -3.14 -10.58
C LEU A 266 24.26 -4.22 -10.49
N SER A 267 24.19 -5.14 -11.46
CA SER A 267 23.24 -6.26 -11.43
C SER A 267 23.74 -7.39 -10.53
N GLU A 268 25.04 -7.70 -10.56
CA GLU A 268 25.70 -8.65 -9.64
C GLU A 268 25.57 -8.21 -8.18
N LEU A 269 25.81 -6.91 -7.90
CA LEU A 269 25.61 -6.36 -6.56
C LEU A 269 24.13 -6.35 -6.12
N LEU A 270 23.18 -6.20 -7.06
CA LEU A 270 21.76 -6.34 -6.74
C LEU A 270 21.40 -7.79 -6.38
N MET A 271 21.88 -8.78 -7.14
CA MET A 271 21.66 -10.20 -6.86
C MET A 271 22.17 -10.58 -5.46
N THR A 272 23.42 -10.24 -5.13
CA THR A 272 24.00 -10.59 -3.82
C THR A 272 23.26 -9.92 -2.66
N MET A 273 22.78 -8.68 -2.82
CA MET A 273 21.98 -8.00 -1.79
C MET A 273 20.56 -8.57 -1.65
N GLU A 274 19.96 -9.07 -2.73
CA GLU A 274 18.67 -9.77 -2.68
C GLU A 274 18.81 -11.15 -2.03
N GLU A 275 19.89 -11.89 -2.32
CA GLU A 275 20.27 -13.14 -1.64
C GLU A 275 20.51 -12.93 -0.14
N GLU A 276 21.21 -11.86 0.27
CA GLU A 276 21.37 -11.49 1.68
C GLU A 276 20.03 -11.20 2.37
N LEU A 277 19.09 -10.53 1.67
CA LEU A 277 17.77 -10.23 2.23
C LEU A 277 16.93 -11.52 2.37
N ASP A 278 17.01 -12.44 1.40
CA ASP A 278 16.32 -13.73 1.49
C ASP A 278 16.92 -14.68 2.53
N GLN A 279 18.24 -14.59 2.78
CA GLN A 279 18.89 -15.23 3.92
C GLN A 279 18.32 -14.71 5.25
N MET A 280 18.22 -13.39 5.42
CA MET A 280 17.59 -12.80 6.62
C MET A 280 16.08 -13.13 6.72
N ASN A 281 15.35 -13.23 5.60
CA ASN A 281 13.97 -13.73 5.58
C ASN A 281 13.89 -15.19 6.07
N MET A 282 14.88 -16.04 5.78
CA MET A 282 14.93 -17.41 6.33
C MET A 282 15.23 -17.42 7.83
N GLU A 283 16.21 -16.64 8.28
CA GLU A 283 16.58 -16.45 9.70
C GLU A 283 15.37 -15.95 10.53
N HIS A 284 14.63 -14.96 10.04
CA HIS A 284 13.44 -14.42 10.70
C HIS A 284 12.31 -15.47 10.82
N ARG A 285 12.13 -16.32 9.80
CA ARG A 285 11.16 -17.44 9.85
C ARG A 285 11.61 -18.59 10.76
N GLU A 286 12.92 -18.77 10.93
CA GLU A 286 13.50 -19.73 11.86
C GLU A 286 13.29 -19.29 13.31
N LEU A 287 13.68 -18.04 13.64
CA LEU A 287 13.50 -17.47 14.98
C LEU A 287 12.02 -17.42 15.41
N LEU A 288 11.11 -16.99 14.53
CA LEU A 288 9.66 -17.05 14.80
C LEU A 288 9.16 -18.46 15.13
N ARG A 289 9.75 -19.51 14.55
CA ARG A 289 9.40 -20.90 14.87
C ARG A 289 9.91 -21.31 16.25
N GLN A 290 10.98 -20.69 16.74
CA GLN A 290 11.53 -20.92 18.08
C GLN A 290 10.70 -20.21 19.16
N THR A 291 10.23 -18.98 18.92
CA THR A 291 9.28 -18.27 19.81
C THR A 291 7.97 -19.06 20.04
N MET A 292 7.58 -19.92 19.09
CA MET A 292 6.40 -20.78 19.23
C MET A 292 6.62 -22.07 20.05
N GLN A 293 7.83 -22.34 20.55
CA GLN A 293 8.09 -23.52 21.39
C GLN A 293 7.81 -23.22 22.88
N PRO A 294 6.92 -23.99 23.55
CA PRO A 294 6.55 -23.73 24.94
C PRO A 294 7.61 -24.24 25.92
N GLY A 295 8.61 -23.41 26.22
CA GLY A 295 9.59 -23.67 27.28
C GLY A 295 10.61 -22.54 27.47
N ASN A 296 10.90 -22.19 28.73
CA ASN A 296 11.88 -21.17 29.15
C ASN A 296 11.56 -19.72 28.74
N HIS A 297 10.87 -18.99 29.62
CA HIS A 297 10.45 -17.60 29.39
C HIS A 297 11.60 -16.63 29.05
N SER A 298 12.77 -16.79 29.67
CA SER A 298 13.96 -15.97 29.39
C SER A 298 14.48 -16.12 27.95
N VAL A 299 14.36 -17.32 27.38
CA VAL A 299 14.79 -17.59 26.00
C VAL A 299 13.82 -16.94 25.00
N SER A 300 12.56 -16.72 25.38
CA SER A 300 11.61 -15.93 24.58
C SER A 300 12.09 -14.49 24.44
N GLU A 301 12.46 -13.83 25.55
CA GLU A 301 12.92 -12.43 25.54
C GLU A 301 14.21 -12.25 24.73
N ASP A 302 15.16 -13.19 24.83
CA ASP A 302 16.37 -13.20 24.00
C ASP A 302 16.04 -13.31 22.49
N ILE A 303 15.15 -14.23 22.10
CA ILE A 303 14.72 -14.42 20.70
C ILE A 303 13.91 -13.20 20.19
N GLU A 304 13.08 -12.60 21.04
CA GLU A 304 12.31 -11.38 20.71
C GLU A 304 13.25 -10.19 20.46
N GLN A 305 14.33 -10.05 21.23
CA GLN A 305 15.38 -9.06 20.98
C GLN A 305 16.20 -9.36 19.71
N GLU A 306 16.43 -10.64 19.37
CA GLU A 306 17.12 -11.03 18.14
C GLU A 306 16.26 -10.76 16.89
N LEU A 307 14.96 -11.08 16.95
CA LEU A 307 13.97 -10.75 15.91
C LEU A 307 13.90 -9.24 15.66
N GLU A 308 13.83 -8.42 16.70
CA GLU A 308 13.79 -6.95 16.62
C GLU A 308 15.09 -6.37 16.04
N GLN A 309 16.25 -6.97 16.33
CA GLN A 309 17.52 -6.61 15.68
C GLN A 309 17.57 -7.03 14.21
N LEU A 310 17.05 -8.21 13.88
CA LEU A 310 17.02 -8.74 12.52
C LEU A 310 16.07 -7.94 11.63
N ALA A 311 14.89 -7.55 12.12
CA ALA A 311 13.96 -6.68 11.43
C ALA A 311 14.61 -5.35 11.01
N LYS A 312 15.41 -4.72 11.89
CA LYS A 312 16.18 -3.51 11.59
C LYS A 312 17.26 -3.73 10.53
N LYS A 313 17.94 -4.89 10.53
CA LYS A 313 18.88 -5.28 9.45
C LYS A 313 18.15 -5.44 8.11
N MET A 314 17.00 -6.11 8.10
CA MET A 314 16.17 -6.34 6.92
C MET A 314 15.63 -5.05 6.32
N GLU A 315 15.11 -4.13 7.15
CA GLU A 315 14.66 -2.80 6.71
C GLU A 315 15.82 -2.02 6.07
N SER A 316 16.97 -1.94 6.76
CA SER A 316 18.17 -1.28 6.25
C SER A 316 18.65 -1.89 4.91
N LYS A 317 18.61 -3.21 4.75
CA LYS A 317 18.99 -3.90 3.50
C LYS A 317 17.99 -3.61 2.38
N GLY A 318 16.68 -3.67 2.64
CA GLY A 318 15.64 -3.31 1.68
C GLY A 318 15.75 -1.84 1.22
N ASP A 319 16.14 -0.94 2.11
CA ASP A 319 16.37 0.47 1.81
C ASP A 319 17.66 0.68 1.00
N GLN A 320 18.72 -0.12 1.23
CA GLN A 320 19.92 -0.16 0.39
C GLN A 320 19.61 -0.69 -1.03
N ILE A 321 18.89 -1.81 -1.16
CA ILE A 321 18.43 -2.36 -2.45
C ILE A 321 17.59 -1.31 -3.21
N SER A 322 16.69 -0.62 -2.50
CA SER A 322 15.85 0.43 -3.07
C SER A 322 16.65 1.63 -3.59
N LYS A 323 17.78 1.97 -2.96
CA LYS A 323 18.72 3.00 -3.45
C LYS A 323 19.52 2.49 -4.65
N LEU A 324 19.97 1.24 -4.62
CA LEU A 324 20.75 0.64 -5.70
C LEU A 324 19.94 0.44 -6.99
N LYS A 325 18.68 -0.02 -6.90
CA LYS A 325 17.76 -0.09 -8.06
C LYS A 325 17.51 1.27 -8.69
N LYS A 326 17.27 2.32 -7.88
CA LYS A 326 17.15 3.71 -8.37
C LYS A 326 18.42 4.20 -9.08
N HIS A 327 19.60 3.79 -8.60
CA HIS A 327 20.87 4.09 -9.27
C HIS A 327 21.01 3.34 -10.60
N GLN A 328 20.74 2.03 -10.63
CA GLN A 328 20.77 1.21 -11.84
C GLN A 328 19.81 1.76 -12.92
N ASP A 329 18.58 2.14 -12.55
CA ASP A 329 17.63 2.83 -13.41
C ASP A 329 18.18 4.15 -13.97
N SER A 330 18.88 4.92 -13.14
CA SER A 330 19.46 6.21 -13.52
C SER A 330 20.63 6.03 -14.48
N VAL A 331 21.49 5.03 -14.26
CA VAL A 331 22.58 4.64 -15.16
C VAL A 331 22.02 4.15 -16.50
N ARG A 332 21.00 3.27 -16.49
CA ARG A 332 20.34 2.77 -17.71
C ARG A 332 19.75 3.92 -18.54
N LYS A 333 19.06 4.87 -17.90
CA LYS A 333 18.52 6.10 -18.54
C LYS A 333 19.61 7.07 -19.04
N LEU A 334 20.83 7.02 -18.51
CA LEU A 334 21.97 7.79 -19.02
C LEU A 334 22.63 7.09 -20.21
N GLN A 335 22.80 5.77 -20.15
CA GLN A 335 23.29 4.96 -21.27
C GLN A 335 22.38 5.11 -22.50
N GLU A 336 21.07 4.96 -22.32
CA GLU A 336 20.04 5.16 -23.36
C GLU A 336 20.12 6.56 -24.01
N LYS A 337 20.36 7.62 -23.22
CA LYS A 337 20.54 8.99 -23.74
C LYS A 337 21.82 9.16 -24.55
N ILE A 338 22.90 8.48 -24.18
CA ILE A 338 24.20 8.51 -24.88
C ILE A 338 24.14 7.70 -26.19
N GLU A 339 23.34 6.65 -26.25
CA GLU A 339 23.11 5.88 -27.47
C GLU A 339 22.18 6.63 -28.44
N ASN A 340 21.06 7.15 -27.93
CA ASN A 340 20.12 7.95 -28.72
C ASN A 340 20.76 9.22 -29.32
N SER A 341 21.73 9.87 -28.65
CA SER A 341 22.42 11.02 -29.25
C SER A 341 23.32 10.61 -30.43
N ARG A 342 24.04 9.49 -30.34
CA ARG A 342 24.90 8.97 -31.43
C ARG A 342 24.11 8.60 -32.68
N ILE A 343 22.92 8.02 -32.50
CA ILE A 343 22.01 7.69 -33.61
C ILE A 343 21.50 8.96 -34.30
N ASN A 344 21.13 9.99 -33.52
CA ASN A 344 20.60 11.24 -34.07
C ASN A 344 21.66 12.14 -34.74
N GLU A 345 22.92 12.12 -34.29
CA GLU A 345 24.00 12.93 -34.90
C GLU A 345 24.59 12.32 -36.20
N SER A 346 24.32 11.04 -36.49
CA SER A 346 24.89 10.35 -37.66
C SER A 346 24.02 10.43 -38.94
N SER A 347 22.77 10.90 -38.84
CA SER A 347 21.81 10.99 -39.96
C SER A 347 21.39 12.43 -40.27
N GLY A 348 22.33 13.25 -40.79
CA GLY A 348 22.15 14.71 -40.92
C GLY A 348 22.72 15.39 -42.15
N ILE A 349 22.75 14.75 -43.33
CA ILE A 349 23.35 15.30 -44.56
C ILE A 349 22.29 15.59 -45.65
N HIS A 350 22.21 16.86 -46.07
CA HIS A 350 21.45 17.44 -47.19
C HIS A 350 19.91 17.27 -47.22
N GLY A 351 19.16 18.39 -47.34
CA GLY A 351 17.74 18.36 -47.77
C GLY A 351 16.82 19.50 -47.32
N ASN A 352 17.00 20.73 -47.81
CA ASN A 352 16.07 21.87 -47.62
C ASN A 352 16.38 22.94 -48.70
N PRO A 353 15.49 23.90 -49.08
CA PRO A 353 14.09 24.09 -48.69
C PRO A 353 13.10 24.42 -49.84
N LYS A 354 11.79 24.33 -49.55
CA LYS A 354 10.73 25.34 -49.84
C LYS A 354 9.35 24.81 -49.41
N GLY A 355 8.42 25.69 -49.08
CA GLY A 355 7.11 25.29 -48.55
C GLY A 355 5.93 26.12 -49.07
N SER A 356 4.73 25.70 -48.66
CA SER A 356 3.46 26.43 -48.76
C SER A 356 2.59 25.99 -47.57
N LYS A 357 2.19 26.90 -46.68
CA LYS A 357 1.07 27.87 -46.80
C LYS A 357 -0.31 27.18 -46.79
N ASN A 358 -0.93 27.24 -45.60
CA ASN A 358 -2.38 27.33 -45.36
C ASN A 358 -3.29 26.19 -45.86
N LEU A 359 -3.93 25.47 -44.93
CA LEU A 359 -5.32 25.80 -44.52
C LEU A 359 -5.79 24.97 -43.30
N LYS A 360 -6.88 25.44 -42.68
CA LYS A 360 -7.41 24.99 -41.38
C LYS A 360 -8.63 24.09 -41.58
N THR A 361 -8.54 22.82 -41.21
CA THR A 361 -9.69 21.89 -41.09
C THR A 361 -9.59 21.07 -39.79
N SER A 362 -10.74 20.61 -39.28
CA SER A 362 -10.88 20.03 -37.93
C SER A 362 -10.94 18.50 -37.95
N PRO A 363 -10.19 17.78 -37.09
CA PRO A 363 -10.25 16.32 -37.02
C PRO A 363 -11.42 15.82 -36.15
N ARG A 364 -12.31 15.01 -36.75
CA ARG A 364 -13.23 14.10 -36.04
C ARG A 364 -12.99 12.66 -36.49
N LYS A 365 -12.64 11.79 -35.53
CA LYS A 365 -12.78 10.32 -35.50
C LYS A 365 -12.47 9.50 -36.79
N CYS A 366 -11.28 8.86 -36.80
CA CYS A 366 -11.02 7.43 -37.06
C CYS A 366 -9.65 7.13 -36.39
N VAL A 367 -9.37 6.09 -35.59
CA VAL A 367 -9.70 4.64 -35.59
C VAL A 367 -8.65 3.82 -36.36
N SER A 368 -8.28 2.65 -35.78
CA SER A 368 -7.23 1.69 -36.19
C SER A 368 -5.77 2.12 -35.89
N GLU A 369 -4.79 1.26 -35.56
CA GLU A 369 -4.68 -0.19 -35.15
C GLU A 369 -3.19 -0.45 -34.75
N THR A 370 -2.71 -1.45 -33.97
CA THR A 370 -3.28 -2.51 -33.12
C THR A 370 -2.28 -2.87 -31.99
N SER A 371 -2.74 -3.13 -30.74
CA SER A 371 -2.17 -4.19 -29.89
C SER A 371 -3.19 -4.66 -28.83
N SER A 372 -3.20 -5.96 -28.53
CA SER A 372 -4.23 -6.62 -27.70
C SER A 372 -3.64 -7.19 -26.41
N PHE A 373 -4.43 -7.29 -25.33
CA PHE A 373 -4.59 -8.54 -24.55
C PHE A 373 -5.90 -8.52 -23.74
N GLN A 374 -6.23 -9.64 -23.07
CA GLN A 374 -7.58 -10.00 -22.59
C GLN A 374 -7.85 -9.41 -21.19
N ARG A 375 -8.97 -8.74 -20.91
CA ARG A 375 -10.38 -9.21 -20.82
C ARG A 375 -10.65 -10.15 -19.65
N ASP A 376 -10.96 -9.57 -18.49
CA ASP A 376 -11.91 -10.15 -17.53
C ASP A 376 -12.99 -9.11 -17.15
N ARG A 377 -14.08 -9.53 -16.48
CA ARG A 377 -15.35 -8.78 -16.40
C ARG A 377 -15.87 -8.60 -14.97
N GLY A 378 -16.30 -7.37 -14.68
CA GLY A 378 -17.55 -7.17 -13.93
C GLY A 378 -17.47 -6.57 -12.54
N PHE A 379 -16.89 -5.38 -12.37
CA PHE A 379 -17.21 -4.51 -11.23
C PHE A 379 -17.51 -3.08 -11.71
N GLN A 380 -18.77 -2.66 -11.59
CA GLN A 380 -19.13 -1.23 -11.63
C GLN A 380 -19.04 -0.67 -10.20
N PRO A 381 -18.32 0.44 -9.97
CA PRO A 381 -18.40 1.16 -8.71
C PRO A 381 -19.81 1.72 -8.51
N VAL A 382 -20.54 1.23 -7.51
CA VAL A 382 -21.84 1.81 -7.12
C VAL A 382 -21.59 3.24 -6.61
N GLN A 383 -22.34 4.20 -7.13
CA GLN A 383 -22.22 5.61 -6.74
C GLN A 383 -22.67 5.81 -5.28
N VAL A 384 -21.70 5.97 -4.37
CA VAL A 384 -21.90 6.03 -2.90
C VAL A 384 -22.52 7.36 -2.42
N HIS A 385 -23.22 8.08 -3.28
CA HIS A 385 -23.71 9.45 -3.04
C HIS A 385 -24.79 9.53 -1.95
N SER A 386 -25.43 8.42 -1.59
CA SER A 386 -26.63 8.39 -0.72
C SER A 386 -26.36 8.17 0.78
N LEU A 387 -25.12 7.89 1.19
CA LEU A 387 -24.79 7.68 2.61
C LEU A 387 -24.50 8.98 3.36
N GLN A 388 -23.86 9.95 2.70
CA GLN A 388 -23.48 11.23 3.32
C GLN A 388 -24.69 12.11 3.70
N SER A 389 -25.88 11.82 3.14
CA SER A 389 -27.14 12.53 3.41
C SER A 389 -28.02 11.87 4.48
N LYS A 390 -27.52 10.86 5.22
CA LYS A 390 -28.32 10.11 6.21
C LYS A 390 -27.71 9.96 7.62
N LEU A 391 -26.42 10.22 7.83
CA LEU A 391 -25.87 10.30 9.17
C LEU A 391 -26.22 11.66 9.81
N ARG A 392 -26.77 11.62 11.02
CA ARG A 392 -26.83 12.77 11.93
C ARG A 392 -25.50 12.90 12.68
N ARG A 393 -25.28 14.07 13.28
CA ARG A 393 -24.06 14.36 14.05
C ARG A 393 -23.92 13.48 15.29
N ASP A 394 -25.05 12.97 15.77
CA ASP A 394 -25.21 12.22 17.03
C ASP A 394 -25.09 10.69 16.84
N ASP A 395 -25.04 10.22 15.59
CA ASP A 395 -24.94 8.79 15.22
C ASP A 395 -23.50 8.25 15.36
N ILE A 396 -22.52 9.13 15.59
CA ILE A 396 -21.10 8.77 15.81
C ILE A 396 -20.76 9.02 17.28
N LYS A 397 -20.82 7.95 18.08
CA LYS A 397 -20.29 7.91 19.44
C LYS A 397 -19.23 6.83 19.51
N TRP A 398 -18.04 7.22 19.96
CA TRP A 398 -17.03 6.26 20.42
C TRP A 398 -17.23 6.07 21.92
N GLU A 399 -17.40 4.83 22.34
CA GLU A 399 -17.24 4.42 23.74
C GLU A 399 -15.73 4.42 24.04
N GLN A 400 -15.35 4.79 25.27
CA GLN A 400 -13.98 5.21 25.62
C GLN A 400 -13.30 4.27 26.60
#